data_AF-A0A4V2MTJ3-F1
#
_entry.id   AF-A0A4V2MTJ3-F1
#
_cell.length_a   1.000
_cell.length_b   1.000
_cell.length_c   1.000
_cell.angle_alpha   90.00
_cell.angle_beta   90.00
_cell.angle_gamma   90.00
#
_symmetry.space_group_name_H-M   'P 1'
#
loop_
_entity.id
_entity.type
_entity.pdbx_description
1 polymer ?
#
loop_
_entity_poly.entity_id
_entity_poly.type
_entity_poly.pdbx_seq_one_letter_code
_entity_poly.pdbx_strand_id
1 'polypeptide(L)'
;MNTIHPIPCPCGSGKPFSECCFRIAPANAPSPADEIRAAIERESKQRQFSSLEELQEFMNGFMRSRNQAPRDDFAGLSPEQMHRFLSFPTASPELVRFSDPLPHEPEAPATTIFKALAEAIGKKGLKPTATGNLPRAALREVALGVTGKETISYGRHSWNINKEQDYWELHIVRNLAELAGLVRKYRGRFILSRKCLTLVDRHGMAGVWPELLRTYATQFNWGYSDGYPAFRIIQQSFLFTLHLLRRFGEEMRPGRFYAEAFLRAFPAILQEAPEKRWTTPESEAGGCYLLRAMDRFAGFFGLAEVIEKERVTGEDPIERYRIRALPLLWEAVDIRLR
;
A
#
# COMPACT_ATOMS: atom_id res chain seq x y z
N MET A 1 -45.93 3.78 8.72
CA MET A 1 -44.89 2.75 8.90
C MET A 1 -43.56 3.39 8.53
N ASN A 2 -42.72 3.73 9.51
CA ASN A 2 -41.43 4.36 9.25
C ASN A 2 -40.47 3.31 8.70
N THR A 3 -40.15 3.41 7.41
CA THR A 3 -39.05 2.68 6.78
C THR A 3 -37.74 3.29 7.27
N ILE A 4 -37.07 2.59 8.19
CA ILE A 4 -35.70 2.92 8.60
C ILE A 4 -34.80 2.63 7.40
N HIS A 5 -34.31 3.67 6.74
CA HIS A 5 -33.28 3.52 5.71
C HIS A 5 -31.97 3.08 6.38
N PRO A 6 -31.36 1.95 5.98
CA PRO A 6 -30.13 1.48 6.57
C PRO A 6 -29.01 2.51 6.31
N ILE A 7 -28.33 2.92 7.38
CA ILE A 7 -27.20 3.85 7.29
C ILE A 7 -26.11 3.16 6.45
N PRO A 8 -25.67 3.78 5.34
CA PRO A 8 -24.60 3.22 4.50
C PRO A 8 -23.32 3.14 5.32
N CYS A 9 -22.61 2.03 5.18
CA CYS A 9 -21.41 1.76 5.96
C CYS A 9 -20.36 2.86 5.72
N PRO A 10 -19.72 3.41 6.78
CA PRO A 10 -18.67 4.42 6.67
C PRO A 10 -17.44 3.92 5.88
N CYS A 11 -17.36 2.62 5.58
CA CYS A 11 -16.40 2.04 4.64
C CYS A 11 -16.51 2.64 3.22
N GLY A 12 -17.65 3.25 2.84
CA GLY A 12 -17.85 3.81 1.50
C GLY A 12 -18.15 2.76 0.43
N SER A 13 -18.67 1.58 0.82
CA SER A 13 -19.10 0.53 -0.12
C SER A 13 -20.51 0.73 -0.70
N GLY A 14 -21.27 1.70 -0.17
CA GLY A 14 -22.68 1.88 -0.50
C GLY A 14 -23.64 0.83 0.10
N LYS A 15 -23.13 -0.16 0.85
CA LYS A 15 -23.93 -1.21 1.51
C LYS A 15 -24.29 -0.86 2.96
N PRO A 16 -25.36 -1.43 3.54
CA PRO A 16 -25.65 -1.34 4.98
C PRO A 16 -24.48 -1.81 5.84
N PHE A 17 -24.28 -1.21 7.02
CA PHE A 17 -23.19 -1.57 7.95
C PHE A 17 -23.17 -3.07 8.30
N SER A 18 -24.35 -3.67 8.53
CA SER A 18 -24.58 -5.10 8.78
C SER A 18 -24.16 -6.02 7.63
N GLU A 19 -23.91 -5.45 6.44
CA GLU A 19 -23.59 -6.20 5.21
C GLU A 19 -22.23 -5.80 4.60
N CYS A 20 -21.56 -4.74 5.10
CA CYS A 20 -20.18 -4.35 4.70
C CYS A 20 -19.15 -4.84 5.72
N CYS A 21 -19.17 -4.28 6.93
CA CYS A 21 -18.10 -4.46 7.92
C CYS A 21 -18.49 -5.35 9.10
N PHE A 22 -19.77 -5.73 9.19
CA PHE A 22 -20.28 -6.61 10.23
C PHE A 22 -20.77 -7.91 9.59
N ARG A 23 -19.86 -8.70 9.00
CA ARG A 23 -20.13 -10.13 8.75
C ARG A 23 -19.43 -10.97 9.80
N ILE A 24 -20.24 -11.78 10.47
CA ILE A 24 -19.84 -12.73 11.49
C ILE A 24 -19.00 -13.82 10.80
N ALA A 25 -17.86 -14.17 11.40
CA ALA A 25 -16.97 -15.25 11.01
C ALA A 25 -17.71 -16.60 10.86
N PRO A 26 -17.16 -17.60 10.14
CA PRO A 26 -17.76 -18.93 10.06
C PRO A 26 -18.00 -19.54 11.45
N ALA A 27 -19.14 -20.23 11.58
CA ALA A 27 -19.81 -20.59 12.84
C ALA A 27 -19.04 -21.41 13.89
N ASN A 28 -17.80 -21.86 13.61
CA ASN A 28 -17.07 -22.81 14.44
C ASN A 28 -15.63 -22.39 14.83
N ALA A 29 -15.18 -21.17 14.51
CA ALA A 29 -13.93 -20.64 15.05
C ALA A 29 -14.24 -19.72 16.25
N PRO A 30 -13.55 -19.85 17.40
CA PRO A 30 -13.73 -18.92 18.52
C PRO A 30 -13.46 -17.50 18.02
N SER A 31 -14.41 -16.59 18.25
CA SER A 31 -14.21 -15.21 17.83
C SER A 31 -13.10 -14.57 18.69
N PRO A 32 -12.43 -13.51 18.22
CA PRO A 32 -11.49 -12.76 19.04
C PRO A 32 -12.10 -12.31 20.39
N ALA A 33 -13.42 -12.10 20.44
CA ALA A 33 -14.14 -11.76 21.66
C ALA A 33 -14.27 -12.95 22.63
N ASP A 34 -14.43 -14.17 22.11
CA ASP A 34 -14.51 -15.40 22.93
C ASP A 34 -13.16 -15.74 23.54
N GLU A 35 -12.07 -15.54 22.80
CA GLU A 35 -10.71 -15.69 23.35
C GLU A 35 -10.44 -14.69 24.49
N ILE A 36 -10.86 -13.43 24.30
CA ILE A 36 -10.71 -12.39 25.32
C ILE A 36 -11.54 -12.77 26.56
N ARG A 37 -12.79 -13.19 26.38
CA ARG A 37 -13.66 -13.62 27.47
C ARG A 37 -13.05 -14.80 28.24
N ALA A 38 -12.60 -15.84 27.55
CA ALA A 38 -11.99 -17.01 28.17
C ALA A 38 -10.65 -16.70 28.86
N ALA A 39 -9.90 -15.70 28.39
CA ALA A 39 -8.68 -15.24 29.05
C ALA A 39 -9.01 -14.44 30.34
N ILE A 40 -9.99 -13.54 30.28
CA ILE A 40 -10.48 -12.80 31.45
C ILE A 40 -11.02 -13.78 32.50
N GLU A 41 -11.83 -14.77 32.11
CA GLU A 41 -12.37 -15.78 33.02
C GLU A 41 -11.28 -16.62 33.69
N ARG A 42 -10.17 -16.91 32.99
CA ARG A 42 -9.03 -17.64 33.58
C ARG A 42 -8.28 -16.82 34.62
N GLU A 43 -7.98 -15.56 34.32
CA GLU A 43 -7.22 -14.71 35.24
C GLU A 43 -8.06 -14.20 36.42
N SER A 44 -9.36 -13.98 36.20
CA SER A 44 -10.29 -13.57 37.27
C SER A 44 -10.57 -14.70 38.27
N LYS A 45 -10.58 -15.98 37.86
CA LYS A 45 -10.76 -17.12 38.78
C LYS A 45 -9.71 -17.20 39.90
N GLN A 46 -8.56 -16.56 39.71
CA GLN A 46 -7.47 -16.53 40.69
C GLN A 46 -7.52 -15.28 41.59
N ARG A 47 -8.52 -14.40 41.41
CA ARG A 47 -8.63 -13.13 42.14
C ARG A 47 -10.04 -12.94 42.70
N GLN A 48 -10.12 -12.43 43.92
CA GLN A 48 -11.37 -11.92 44.48
C GLN A 48 -11.35 -10.40 44.37
N PHE A 49 -12.37 -9.82 43.76
CA PHE A 49 -12.51 -8.37 43.65
C PHE A 49 -13.40 -7.87 44.79
N SER A 50 -12.90 -6.91 45.55
CA SER A 50 -13.58 -6.32 46.70
C SER A 50 -14.55 -5.20 46.32
N SER A 51 -14.45 -4.67 45.09
CA SER A 51 -15.28 -3.58 44.58
C SER A 51 -15.42 -3.61 43.05
N LEU A 52 -16.39 -2.85 42.52
CA LEU A 52 -16.54 -2.64 41.07
C LEU A 52 -15.36 -1.85 40.50
N GLU A 53 -14.82 -0.90 41.26
CA GLU A 53 -13.64 -0.12 40.91
C GLU A 53 -12.42 -1.02 40.70
N GLU A 54 -12.18 -1.96 41.62
CA GLU A 54 -11.07 -2.93 41.52
C GLU A 54 -11.23 -3.85 40.30
N LEU A 55 -12.46 -4.29 40.01
CA LEU A 55 -12.76 -5.06 38.80
C LEU A 55 -12.48 -4.23 37.53
N GLN A 56 -12.88 -2.95 37.51
CA GLN A 56 -12.65 -2.07 36.36
C GLN A 56 -11.15 -1.78 36.15
N GLU A 57 -10.39 -1.57 37.22
CA GLU A 57 -8.95 -1.37 37.15
C GLU A 57 -8.24 -2.62 36.63
N PHE A 58 -8.63 -3.81 37.12
CA PHE A 58 -8.15 -5.09 36.60
C PHE A 58 -8.46 -5.25 35.11
N MET A 59 -9.71 -5.01 34.69
CA MET A 59 -10.12 -5.12 33.28
C MET A 59 -9.33 -4.16 32.39
N ASN A 60 -9.14 -2.92 32.82
CA ASN A 60 -8.34 -1.92 32.10
C ASN A 60 -6.87 -2.34 31.99
N GLY A 61 -6.28 -2.86 33.08
CA GLY A 61 -4.92 -3.37 33.11
C GLY A 61 -4.73 -4.58 32.21
N PHE A 62 -5.66 -5.54 32.26
CA PHE A 62 -5.67 -6.73 31.41
C PHE A 62 -5.74 -6.35 29.93
N MET A 63 -6.69 -5.48 29.55
CA MET A 63 -6.83 -5.02 28.17
C MET A 63 -5.60 -4.26 27.68
N ARG A 64 -5.01 -3.41 28.53
CA ARG A 64 -3.77 -2.68 28.21
C ARG A 64 -2.61 -3.64 27.96
N SER A 65 -2.40 -4.60 28.86
CA SER A 65 -1.33 -5.60 28.73
C SER A 65 -1.47 -6.40 27.43
N ARG A 66 -2.68 -6.89 27.12
CA ARG A 66 -2.94 -7.64 25.88
C ARG A 66 -2.73 -6.77 24.63
N ASN A 67 -3.15 -5.51 24.65
CA ASN A 67 -3.00 -4.62 23.50
C ASN A 67 -1.54 -4.18 23.27
N GLN A 68 -0.68 -4.30 24.28
CA GLN A 68 0.73 -3.95 24.22
C GLN A 68 1.64 -5.16 23.99
N ALA A 69 1.14 -6.38 24.21
CA ALA A 69 1.89 -7.60 23.95
C ALA A 69 2.10 -7.83 22.44
N PRO A 70 3.35 -8.10 21.99
CA PRO A 70 3.65 -8.52 20.63
C PRO A 70 2.85 -9.76 20.21
N ARG A 71 2.45 -9.82 18.93
CA ARG A 71 1.79 -11.01 18.35
C ARG A 71 2.52 -11.51 17.12
N ASP A 72 2.69 -12.83 17.03
CA ASP A 72 3.35 -13.47 15.89
C ASP A 72 2.59 -13.25 14.57
N ASP A 73 1.25 -13.26 14.63
CA ASP A 73 0.39 -12.96 13.47
C ASP A 73 0.59 -11.54 12.92
N PHE A 74 1.05 -10.62 13.76
CA PHE A 74 1.41 -9.25 13.37
C PHE A 74 2.92 -9.07 13.21
N ALA A 75 3.65 -10.16 12.99
CA ALA A 75 5.10 -10.16 12.88
C ALA A 75 5.75 -9.35 14.00
N GLY A 76 5.33 -9.62 15.25
CA GLY A 76 5.82 -9.02 16.49
C GLY A 76 5.35 -7.60 16.79
N LEU A 77 4.42 -7.03 16.01
CA LEU A 77 3.71 -5.82 16.44
C LEU A 77 2.68 -6.17 17.51
N SER A 78 2.44 -5.25 18.43
CA SER A 78 1.28 -5.32 19.32
C SER A 78 0.00 -4.88 18.60
N PRO A 79 -1.20 -5.27 19.09
CA PRO A 79 -2.46 -4.74 18.59
C PRO A 79 -2.54 -3.21 18.60
N GLU A 80 -1.97 -2.56 19.62
CA GLU A 80 -1.89 -1.10 19.70
C GLU A 80 -1.04 -0.52 18.57
N GLN A 81 0.15 -1.08 18.32
CA GLN A 81 1.02 -0.64 17.22
C GLN A 81 0.37 -0.86 15.84
N MET A 82 -0.26 -2.03 15.63
CA MET A 82 -0.99 -2.32 14.39
C MET A 82 -2.13 -1.32 14.18
N HIS A 83 -2.91 -1.02 15.23
CA HIS A 83 -3.99 -0.03 15.13
C HIS A 83 -3.45 1.35 14.73
N ARG A 84 -2.32 1.78 15.28
CA ARG A 84 -1.64 3.03 14.90
C ARG A 84 -1.19 3.02 13.44
N PHE A 85 -0.62 1.91 12.96
CA PHE A 85 -0.22 1.76 11.56
C PHE A 85 -1.42 1.95 10.60
N LEU A 86 -2.57 1.36 10.94
CA LEU A 86 -3.75 1.37 10.07
C LEU A 86 -4.56 2.67 10.12
N SER A 87 -4.56 3.35 11.27
CA SER A 87 -5.47 4.48 11.53
C SER A 87 -4.76 5.83 11.49
N PHE A 88 -3.46 5.85 11.83
CA PHE A 88 -2.67 7.07 11.98
C PHE A 88 -1.29 6.96 11.28
N PRO A 89 -1.23 6.53 10.00
CA PRO A 89 0.03 6.19 9.32
C PRO A 89 1.00 7.37 9.17
N THR A 90 0.48 8.61 9.15
CA THR A 90 1.29 9.83 9.06
C THR A 90 1.32 10.63 10.37
N ALA A 91 0.65 10.14 11.42
CA ALA A 91 0.44 10.87 12.68
C ALA A 91 0.94 10.07 13.90
N SER A 92 1.89 9.15 13.68
CA SER A 92 2.51 8.32 14.73
C SER A 92 4.06 8.41 14.68
N PRO A 93 4.67 9.60 14.84
CA PRO A 93 6.13 9.80 14.73
C PRO A 93 6.95 9.06 15.81
N GLU A 94 6.29 8.58 16.85
CA GLU A 94 6.84 7.70 17.87
C GLU A 94 7.03 6.26 17.38
N LEU A 95 6.26 5.83 16.38
CA LEU A 95 6.33 4.49 15.78
C LEU A 95 6.98 4.49 14.41
N VAL A 96 6.69 5.47 13.56
CA VAL A 96 7.22 5.52 12.18
C VAL A 96 7.60 6.95 11.82
N ARG A 97 8.82 7.13 11.32
CA ARG A 97 9.28 8.39 10.73
C ARG A 97 9.66 8.17 9.28
N PHE A 98 9.28 9.12 8.43
CA PHE A 98 9.69 9.17 7.04
C PHE A 98 10.75 10.24 6.86
N SER A 99 11.80 9.94 6.09
CA SER A 99 12.79 10.92 5.67
C SER A 99 12.16 11.87 4.65
N ASP A 100 12.29 13.17 4.90
CA ASP A 100 11.72 14.23 4.09
C ASP A 100 12.59 15.50 4.22
N PRO A 101 13.55 15.75 3.30
CA PRO A 101 13.89 14.93 2.12
C PRO A 101 14.64 13.63 2.47
N LEU A 102 14.83 12.76 1.48
CA LEU A 102 15.75 11.62 1.59
C LEU A 102 17.20 12.08 1.79
N PRO A 103 18.04 11.29 2.48
CA PRO A 103 19.46 11.62 2.66
C PRO A 103 20.27 11.53 1.36
N HIS A 104 19.85 10.70 0.40
CA HIS A 104 20.47 10.53 -0.90
C HIS A 104 19.44 10.54 -2.04
N GLU A 105 19.92 10.69 -3.27
CA GLU A 105 19.09 10.58 -4.48
C GLU A 105 18.53 9.14 -4.59
N PRO A 106 17.20 8.97 -4.70
CA PRO A 106 16.59 7.66 -4.71
C PRO A 106 16.72 6.97 -6.07
N GLU A 107 17.23 5.73 -6.05
CA GLU A 107 17.13 4.81 -7.16
C GLU A 107 15.76 4.12 -7.14
N ALA A 108 14.77 4.72 -7.80
CA ALA A 108 13.41 4.20 -7.86
C ALA A 108 12.76 4.42 -9.24
N PRO A 109 11.99 3.45 -9.76
CA PRO A 109 11.22 3.63 -11.00
C PRO A 109 10.35 4.88 -11.00
N ALA A 110 9.65 5.16 -9.90
CA ALA A 110 8.75 6.31 -9.79
C ALA A 110 9.48 7.66 -9.99
N THR A 111 10.66 7.85 -9.39
CA THR A 111 11.44 9.10 -9.53
C THR A 111 12.15 9.20 -10.87
N THR A 112 12.67 8.09 -11.40
CA THR A 112 13.28 8.07 -12.74
C THR A 112 12.27 8.48 -13.81
N ILE A 113 11.05 7.93 -13.77
CA ILE A 113 9.98 8.29 -14.70
C ILE A 113 9.51 9.73 -14.46
N PHE A 114 9.37 10.15 -13.21
CA PHE A 114 8.96 11.52 -12.90
C PHE A 114 9.97 12.56 -13.41
N LYS A 115 11.27 12.30 -13.22
CA LYS A 115 12.34 13.18 -13.70
C LYS A 115 12.26 13.37 -15.21
N ALA A 116 12.17 12.28 -15.97
CA ALA A 116 12.02 12.33 -17.41
C ALA A 116 10.72 13.03 -17.85
N LEU A 117 9.60 12.82 -17.14
CA LEU A 117 8.36 13.55 -17.37
C LEU A 117 8.52 15.06 -17.13
N ALA A 118 9.21 15.45 -16.05
CA ALA A 118 9.42 16.85 -15.72
C ALA A 118 10.31 17.56 -16.76
N GLU A 119 11.33 16.87 -17.27
CA GLU A 119 12.16 17.32 -18.38
C GLU A 119 11.34 17.52 -19.66
N ALA A 120 10.51 16.54 -20.04
CA ALA A 120 9.62 16.62 -21.20
C ALA A 120 8.55 17.73 -21.08
N ILE A 121 8.08 18.02 -19.86
CA ILE A 121 7.18 19.17 -19.61
C ILE A 121 7.92 20.50 -19.83
N GLY A 122 9.13 20.61 -19.28
CA GLY A 122 10.02 21.75 -19.43
C GLY A 122 9.41 23.12 -19.03
N LYS A 123 10.13 24.20 -19.34
CA LYS A 123 9.71 25.58 -18.99
C LYS A 123 8.50 26.07 -19.78
N LYS A 124 8.31 25.57 -21.01
CA LYS A 124 7.23 25.99 -21.91
C LYS A 124 5.91 25.28 -21.62
N GLY A 125 5.94 24.21 -20.82
CA GLY A 125 4.81 23.35 -20.57
C GLY A 125 4.43 22.49 -21.77
N LEU A 126 3.75 21.39 -21.49
CA LEU A 126 3.42 20.36 -22.47
C LEU A 126 1.93 20.40 -22.80
N LYS A 127 1.62 20.48 -24.10
CA LYS A 127 0.23 20.52 -24.56
C LYS A 127 -0.34 19.09 -24.53
N PRO A 128 -1.42 18.82 -23.78
CA PRO A 128 -2.09 17.52 -23.81
C PRO A 128 -2.73 17.24 -25.18
N THR A 129 -3.10 15.98 -25.39
CA THR A 129 -4.04 15.61 -26.46
C THR A 129 -5.43 16.20 -26.20
N ALA A 130 -6.33 16.10 -27.19
CA ALA A 130 -7.73 16.53 -27.03
C ALA A 130 -8.44 15.83 -25.85
N THR A 131 -8.04 14.59 -25.51
CA THR A 131 -8.58 13.82 -24.39
C THR A 131 -7.88 14.08 -23.06
N GLY A 132 -6.93 15.03 -23.01
CA GLY A 132 -6.22 15.39 -21.79
C GLY A 132 -5.04 14.49 -21.43
N ASN A 133 -4.63 13.58 -22.31
CA ASN A 133 -3.49 12.68 -22.14
C ASN A 133 -2.18 13.32 -22.61
N LEU A 134 -1.04 12.70 -22.28
CA LEU A 134 0.26 13.01 -22.84
C LEU A 134 0.29 12.70 -24.36
N PRO A 135 0.85 13.60 -25.20
CA PRO A 135 1.00 13.35 -26.63
C PRO A 135 2.09 12.29 -26.87
N ARG A 136 1.97 11.54 -27.96
CA ARG A 136 2.89 10.45 -28.32
C ARG A 136 4.35 10.84 -28.33
N ALA A 137 4.68 12.05 -28.83
CA ALA A 137 6.05 12.53 -28.87
C ALA A 137 6.67 12.62 -27.46
N ALA A 138 5.92 13.13 -26.48
CA ALA A 138 6.38 13.21 -25.10
C ALA A 138 6.50 11.83 -24.45
N LEU A 139 5.60 10.89 -24.76
CA LEU A 139 5.71 9.52 -24.26
C LEU A 139 7.03 8.86 -24.70
N ARG A 140 7.42 9.08 -25.96
CA ARG A 140 8.68 8.55 -26.51
C ARG A 140 9.91 9.25 -25.96
N GLU A 141 9.84 10.57 -25.74
CA GLU A 141 10.90 11.33 -25.08
C GLU A 141 11.14 10.83 -23.65
N VAL A 142 10.06 10.59 -22.89
CA VAL A 142 10.16 10.01 -21.55
C VAL A 142 10.73 8.60 -21.61
N ALA A 143 10.24 7.73 -22.50
CA ALA A 143 10.78 6.39 -22.66
C ALA A 143 12.27 6.40 -23.02
N LEU A 144 12.69 7.33 -23.89
CA LEU A 144 14.09 7.52 -24.26
C LEU A 144 14.94 7.94 -23.05
N GLY A 145 14.45 8.86 -22.23
CA GLY A 145 15.13 9.31 -21.00
C GLY A 145 15.24 8.21 -19.92
N VAL A 146 14.29 7.28 -19.87
CA VAL A 146 14.26 6.20 -18.87
C VAL A 146 15.01 4.95 -19.33
N THR A 147 14.87 4.57 -20.61
CA THR A 147 15.32 3.26 -21.12
C THR A 147 16.39 3.35 -22.20
N GLY A 148 16.70 4.56 -22.68
CA GLY A 148 17.54 4.76 -23.87
C GLY A 148 16.87 4.38 -25.19
N LYS A 149 15.56 4.06 -25.18
CA LYS A 149 14.77 3.68 -26.37
C LYS A 149 13.42 4.37 -26.39
N GLU A 150 12.85 4.59 -27.57
CA GLU A 150 11.47 5.11 -27.72
C GLU A 150 10.36 4.06 -27.48
N THR A 151 10.73 2.90 -26.95
CA THR A 151 9.85 1.75 -26.69
C THR A 151 9.95 1.36 -25.23
N ILE A 152 8.92 0.69 -24.72
CA ILE A 152 8.93 0.10 -23.39
C ILE A 152 9.13 -1.41 -23.51
N SER A 153 9.80 -2.00 -22.52
CA SER A 153 10.03 -3.43 -22.47
C SER A 153 9.36 -4.01 -21.22
N TYR A 154 8.55 -5.05 -21.42
CA TYR A 154 8.04 -5.89 -20.33
C TYR A 154 8.55 -7.31 -20.56
N GLY A 155 9.45 -7.76 -19.69
CA GLY A 155 10.20 -9.00 -19.91
C GLY A 155 11.03 -8.91 -21.20
N ARG A 156 10.89 -9.92 -22.07
CA ARG A 156 11.68 -10.03 -23.32
C ARG A 156 11.09 -9.24 -24.50
N HIS A 157 9.91 -8.65 -24.33
CA HIS A 157 9.18 -8.02 -25.44
C HIS A 157 9.27 -6.50 -25.34
N SER A 158 9.62 -5.89 -26.47
CA SER A 158 9.58 -4.44 -26.67
C SER A 158 8.29 -4.06 -27.39
N TRP A 159 7.62 -3.02 -26.90
CA TRP A 159 6.32 -2.57 -27.38
C TRP A 159 6.38 -1.12 -27.83
N ASN A 160 5.70 -0.83 -28.94
CA ASN A 160 5.53 0.54 -29.43
C ASN A 160 4.54 1.32 -28.56
N ILE A 161 4.88 2.56 -28.23
CA ILE A 161 4.03 3.45 -27.44
C ILE A 161 3.18 4.31 -28.38
N ASN A 162 1.88 4.03 -28.44
CA ASN A 162 0.95 4.71 -29.33
C ASN A 162 0.04 5.70 -28.59
N LYS A 163 -0.35 5.36 -27.36
CA LYS A 163 -1.16 6.15 -26.42
C LYS A 163 -0.58 6.06 -25.00
N GLU A 164 -0.97 6.97 -24.13
CA GLU A 164 -0.44 7.05 -22.76
C GLU A 164 -0.65 5.76 -21.96
N GLN A 165 -1.79 5.09 -22.15
CA GLN A 165 -2.12 3.85 -21.46
C GLN A 165 -1.23 2.68 -21.87
N ASP A 166 -0.49 2.78 -22.99
CA ASP A 166 0.48 1.76 -23.36
C ASP A 166 1.69 1.81 -22.41
N TYR A 167 2.03 2.99 -21.87
CA TYR A 167 3.08 3.18 -20.86
C TYR A 167 2.46 3.41 -19.48
N TRP A 168 2.10 2.32 -18.82
CA TRP A 168 1.28 2.34 -17.62
C TRP A 168 1.95 3.07 -16.44
N GLU A 169 3.23 2.84 -16.19
CA GLU A 169 3.96 3.48 -15.09
C GLU A 169 4.02 5.00 -15.27
N LEU A 170 4.23 5.48 -16.51
CA LEU A 170 4.18 6.90 -16.82
C LEU A 170 2.77 7.47 -16.62
N HIS A 171 1.73 6.74 -17.02
CA HIS A 171 0.35 7.13 -16.75
C HIS A 171 0.11 7.29 -15.23
N ILE A 172 0.58 6.35 -14.41
CA ILE A 172 0.49 6.42 -12.96
C ILE A 172 1.27 7.61 -12.40
N VAL A 173 2.52 7.83 -12.82
CA VAL A 173 3.37 8.94 -12.34
C VAL A 173 2.76 10.28 -12.68
N ARG A 174 2.21 10.44 -13.89
CA ARG A 174 1.56 11.69 -14.31
C ARG A 174 0.30 11.98 -13.48
N ASN A 175 -0.54 10.97 -13.22
CA ASN A 175 -1.67 11.10 -12.28
C ASN A 175 -1.20 11.46 -10.87
N LEU A 176 -0.18 10.76 -10.37
CA LEU A 176 0.36 10.93 -9.03
C LEU A 176 0.96 12.32 -8.83
N ALA A 177 1.70 12.81 -9.83
CA ALA A 177 2.27 14.14 -9.83
C ALA A 177 1.20 15.25 -9.83
N GLU A 178 0.07 15.04 -10.52
CA GLU A 178 -1.08 15.93 -10.46
C GLU A 178 -1.72 15.93 -9.06
N LEU A 179 -1.95 14.74 -8.47
CA LEU A 179 -2.50 14.60 -7.12
C LEU A 179 -1.58 15.22 -6.05
N ALA A 180 -0.27 15.05 -6.17
CA ALA A 180 0.73 15.61 -5.26
C ALA A 180 0.91 17.13 -5.42
N GLY A 181 0.27 17.74 -6.43
CA GLY A 181 0.40 19.16 -6.77
C GLY A 181 1.76 19.52 -7.35
N LEU A 182 2.51 18.55 -7.88
CA LEU A 182 3.82 18.75 -8.52
C LEU A 182 3.65 19.17 -9.98
N VAL A 183 2.65 18.62 -10.65
CA VAL A 183 2.22 19.01 -12.01
C VAL A 183 0.81 19.57 -11.92
N ARG A 184 0.49 20.58 -12.74
CA ARG A 184 -0.88 21.08 -12.86
C ARG A 184 -1.22 21.44 -14.30
N LYS A 185 -2.51 21.46 -14.60
CA LYS A 185 -3.03 22.01 -15.86
C LYS A 185 -3.23 23.52 -15.71
N TYR A 186 -2.63 24.30 -16.60
CA TYR A 186 -2.79 25.75 -16.64
C TYR A 186 -2.82 26.22 -18.09
N ARG A 187 -3.85 27.02 -18.45
CA ARG A 187 -4.07 27.52 -19.82
C ARG A 187 -3.93 26.42 -20.88
N GLY A 188 -4.52 25.25 -20.61
CA GLY A 188 -4.53 24.11 -21.53
C GLY A 188 -3.17 23.40 -21.69
N ARG A 189 -2.23 23.56 -20.76
CA ARG A 189 -0.93 22.86 -20.75
C ARG A 189 -0.65 22.24 -19.41
N PHE A 190 0.06 21.11 -19.41
CA PHE A 190 0.76 20.62 -18.22
C PHE A 190 1.95 21.53 -17.94
N ILE A 191 2.08 21.98 -16.69
CA ILE A 191 3.20 22.77 -16.21
C ILE A 191 3.69 22.23 -14.87
N LEU A 192 4.99 22.37 -14.61
CA LEU A 192 5.56 22.14 -13.28
C LEU A 192 5.06 23.23 -12.32
N SER A 193 4.60 22.81 -11.14
CA SER A 193 4.16 23.76 -10.12
C SER A 193 5.35 24.45 -9.46
N ARG A 194 5.09 25.58 -8.77
CA ARG A 194 6.13 26.24 -7.97
C ARG A 194 6.67 25.30 -6.89
N LYS A 195 5.80 24.49 -6.26
CA LYS A 195 6.19 23.44 -5.29
C LYS A 195 7.22 22.48 -5.91
N CYS A 196 6.93 21.94 -7.09
CA CYS A 196 7.86 21.04 -7.80
C CYS A 196 9.20 21.71 -8.08
N LEU A 197 9.18 22.91 -8.67
CA LEU A 197 10.42 23.62 -9.02
C LEU A 197 11.28 23.90 -7.78
N THR A 198 10.68 24.31 -6.67
CA THR A 198 11.39 24.54 -5.41
C THR A 198 11.96 23.27 -4.80
N LEU A 199 11.22 22.14 -4.84
CA LEU A 199 11.71 20.86 -4.33
C LEU A 199 12.92 20.37 -5.14
N VAL A 200 12.81 20.40 -6.47
CA VAL A 200 13.89 19.95 -7.37
C VAL A 200 15.13 20.82 -7.23
N ASP A 201 14.97 22.14 -7.13
CA ASP A 201 16.09 23.08 -6.97
C ASP A 201 16.85 22.88 -5.65
N ARG A 202 16.14 22.62 -4.54
CA ARG A 202 16.75 22.48 -3.21
C ARG A 202 17.26 21.08 -2.90
N HIS A 203 16.56 20.06 -3.38
CA HIS A 203 16.71 18.68 -2.90
C HIS A 203 16.70 17.63 -4.02
N GLY A 204 16.67 18.02 -5.29
CA GLY A 204 16.65 17.06 -6.40
C GLY A 204 15.45 16.10 -6.33
N MET A 205 15.63 14.83 -6.70
CA MET A 205 14.56 13.83 -6.53
C MET A 205 14.44 13.33 -5.08
N ALA A 206 15.45 13.55 -4.25
CA ALA A 206 15.39 13.25 -2.81
C ALA A 206 14.27 14.03 -2.09
N GLY A 207 13.92 15.24 -2.56
CA GLY A 207 12.76 15.99 -2.07
C GLY A 207 11.44 15.66 -2.78
N VAL A 208 11.47 15.07 -3.97
CA VAL A 208 10.26 14.71 -4.73
C VAL A 208 9.72 13.35 -4.31
N TRP A 209 10.60 12.40 -4.03
CA TRP A 209 10.23 11.02 -3.70
C TRP A 209 9.27 10.92 -2.50
N PRO A 210 9.48 11.63 -1.37
CA PRO A 210 8.56 11.55 -0.23
C PRO A 210 7.15 12.02 -0.56
N GLU A 211 7.03 13.06 -1.40
CA GLU A 211 5.74 13.58 -1.88
C GLU A 211 4.99 12.57 -2.75
N LEU A 212 5.71 11.91 -3.67
CA LEU A 212 5.14 10.86 -4.51
C LEU A 212 4.71 9.64 -3.66
N LEU A 213 5.57 9.16 -2.76
CA LEU A 213 5.27 8.02 -1.89
C LEU A 213 4.04 8.28 -1.04
N ARG A 214 4.01 9.41 -0.33
CA ARG A 214 2.91 9.78 0.56
C ARG A 214 1.60 9.89 -0.20
N THR A 215 1.62 10.53 -1.38
CA THR A 215 0.43 10.67 -2.22
C THR A 215 -0.04 9.29 -2.73
N TYR A 216 0.88 8.41 -3.10
CA TYR A 216 0.53 7.07 -3.57
C TYR A 216 -0.07 6.22 -2.47
N ALA A 217 0.50 6.26 -1.27
CA ALA A 217 0.02 5.49 -0.12
C ALA A 217 -1.35 5.97 0.38
N THR A 218 -1.62 7.28 0.35
CA THR A 218 -2.78 7.86 1.06
C THR A 218 -3.90 8.39 0.17
N GLN A 219 -3.63 8.73 -1.10
CA GLN A 219 -4.60 9.39 -1.98
C GLN A 219 -4.87 8.62 -3.28
N PHE A 220 -3.85 7.96 -3.83
CA PHE A 220 -4.00 7.17 -5.04
C PHE A 220 -4.76 5.87 -4.75
N ASN A 221 -5.69 5.46 -5.63
CA ASN A 221 -6.43 4.22 -5.48
C ASN A 221 -5.61 3.04 -6.03
N TRP A 222 -5.12 2.15 -5.15
CA TRP A 222 -4.30 1.00 -5.56
C TRP A 222 -5.04 -0.02 -6.43
N GLY A 223 -6.38 -0.05 -6.36
CA GLY A 223 -7.23 -0.89 -7.21
C GLY A 223 -7.48 -0.33 -8.61
N TYR A 224 -6.81 0.76 -8.98
CA TYR A 224 -6.97 1.36 -10.30
C TYR A 224 -6.47 0.40 -11.40
N SER A 225 -7.42 -0.12 -12.18
CA SER A 225 -7.20 -0.93 -13.39
C SER A 225 -6.42 -2.23 -13.16
N ASP A 226 -6.71 -2.96 -12.08
CA ASP A 226 -6.16 -4.31 -11.85
C ASP A 226 -7.17 -5.46 -11.93
N GLY A 227 -8.47 -5.15 -11.87
CA GLY A 227 -9.54 -6.15 -11.97
C GLY A 227 -9.78 -6.97 -10.69
N TYR A 228 -9.07 -6.68 -9.59
CA TYR A 228 -9.30 -7.30 -8.29
C TYR A 228 -10.45 -6.61 -7.53
N PRO A 229 -11.05 -7.29 -6.52
CA PRO A 229 -11.92 -6.64 -5.56
C PRO A 229 -11.26 -5.43 -4.87
N ALA A 230 -12.08 -4.65 -4.16
CA ALA A 230 -11.61 -3.44 -3.49
C ALA A 230 -10.47 -3.72 -2.49
N PHE A 231 -10.60 -4.77 -1.66
CA PHE A 231 -9.56 -5.21 -0.70
C PHE A 231 -8.83 -4.05 -0.02
N ARG A 232 -9.60 -3.14 0.60
CA ARG A 232 -9.11 -1.84 1.08
C ARG A 232 -7.97 -1.97 2.08
N ILE A 233 -8.02 -3.04 2.88
CA ILE A 233 -7.02 -3.31 3.91
C ILE A 233 -5.60 -3.42 3.33
N ILE A 234 -5.42 -3.87 2.08
CA ILE A 234 -4.09 -3.98 1.42
C ILE A 234 -3.39 -2.61 1.38
N GLN A 235 -4.10 -1.56 0.96
CA GLN A 235 -3.53 -0.21 0.92
C GLN A 235 -3.49 0.40 2.33
N GLN A 236 -4.53 0.20 3.13
CA GLN A 236 -4.59 0.73 4.51
C GLN A 236 -3.42 0.22 5.37
N SER A 237 -2.96 -1.01 5.12
CA SER A 237 -1.87 -1.65 5.84
C SER A 237 -0.49 -1.43 5.21
N PHE A 238 -0.28 -0.41 4.37
CA PHE A 238 1.01 -0.24 3.70
C PHE A 238 2.19 -0.17 4.68
N LEU A 239 2.02 0.44 5.87
CA LEU A 239 3.04 0.44 6.92
C LEU A 239 3.37 -0.97 7.43
N PHE A 240 2.38 -1.85 7.50
CA PHE A 240 2.62 -3.26 7.85
C PHE A 240 3.42 -3.97 6.75
N THR A 241 3.16 -3.69 5.46
CA THR A 241 3.99 -4.20 4.37
C THR A 241 5.44 -3.74 4.51
N LEU A 242 5.68 -2.46 4.82
CA LEU A 242 7.02 -1.94 5.06
C LEU A 242 7.69 -2.61 6.28
N HIS A 243 6.93 -2.86 7.34
CA HIS A 243 7.40 -3.62 8.50
C HIS A 243 7.81 -5.06 8.16
N LEU A 244 6.98 -5.77 7.38
CA LEU A 244 7.32 -7.11 6.90
C LEU A 244 8.62 -7.11 6.08
N LEU A 245 8.79 -6.14 5.17
CA LEU A 245 10.01 -5.98 4.37
C LEU A 245 11.23 -5.68 5.25
N ARG A 246 11.11 -4.79 6.24
CA ARG A 246 12.23 -4.50 7.16
C ARG A 246 12.61 -5.70 8.02
N ARG A 247 11.62 -6.50 8.46
CA ARG A 247 11.84 -7.63 9.35
C ARG A 247 12.38 -8.86 8.65
N PHE A 248 11.96 -9.10 7.41
CA PHE A 248 12.24 -10.37 6.71
C PHE A 248 12.91 -10.20 5.34
N GLY A 249 13.07 -8.98 4.85
CA GLY A 249 13.45 -8.68 3.47
C GLY A 249 14.93 -8.52 3.21
N GLU A 250 15.83 -8.72 4.18
CA GLU A 250 17.28 -8.72 3.89
C GLU A 250 17.66 -9.80 2.86
N GLU A 251 16.98 -10.95 2.94
CA GLU A 251 17.16 -12.06 2.00
C GLU A 251 16.06 -12.08 0.94
N MET A 252 16.40 -12.59 -0.24
CA MET A 252 15.42 -12.84 -1.30
C MET A 252 14.47 -13.97 -0.90
N ARG A 253 13.17 -13.66 -0.79
CA ARG A 253 12.13 -14.63 -0.36
C ARG A 253 11.02 -14.82 -1.40
N PRO A 254 10.32 -15.96 -1.40
CA PRO A 254 9.08 -16.14 -2.15
C PRO A 254 8.01 -15.11 -1.79
N GLY A 255 7.28 -14.62 -2.79
CA GLY A 255 6.12 -13.74 -2.58
C GLY A 255 5.09 -14.35 -1.63
N ARG A 256 4.82 -15.66 -1.78
CA ARG A 256 3.99 -16.45 -0.86
C ARG A 256 4.28 -16.17 0.62
N PHE A 257 5.54 -16.08 1.03
CA PHE A 257 5.90 -15.82 2.43
C PHE A 257 5.23 -14.54 2.96
N TYR A 258 5.30 -13.46 2.18
CA TYR A 258 4.72 -12.18 2.55
C TYR A 258 3.19 -12.18 2.42
N ALA A 259 2.65 -12.85 1.40
CA ALA A 259 1.21 -13.00 1.24
C ALA A 259 0.59 -13.74 2.42
N GLU A 260 1.18 -14.86 2.85
CA GLU A 260 0.71 -15.63 4.00
C GLU A 260 0.85 -14.85 5.31
N ALA A 261 1.95 -14.11 5.51
CA ALA A 261 2.10 -13.22 6.65
C ALA A 261 1.02 -12.13 6.69
N PHE A 262 0.68 -11.56 5.53
CA PHE A 262 -0.40 -10.59 5.40
C PHE A 262 -1.78 -11.21 5.69
N LEU A 263 -2.08 -12.38 5.14
CA LEU A 263 -3.36 -13.05 5.35
C LEU A 263 -3.56 -13.53 6.80
N ARG A 264 -2.48 -13.91 7.49
CA ARG A 264 -2.53 -14.18 8.95
C ARG A 264 -2.88 -12.94 9.76
N ALA A 265 -2.35 -11.77 9.39
CA ALA A 265 -2.67 -10.52 10.06
C ALA A 265 -4.11 -10.03 9.77
N PHE A 266 -4.63 -10.31 8.57
CA PHE A 266 -5.92 -9.81 8.10
C PHE A 266 -6.84 -10.91 7.53
N PRO A 267 -7.19 -11.95 8.29
CA PRO A 267 -7.94 -13.09 7.79
C PRO A 267 -9.35 -12.72 7.31
N ALA A 268 -9.92 -11.61 7.81
CA ALA A 268 -11.23 -11.11 7.39
C ALA A 268 -11.28 -10.74 5.90
N ILE A 269 -10.14 -10.42 5.26
CA ILE A 269 -10.08 -10.08 3.82
C ILE A 269 -10.61 -11.23 2.94
N LEU A 270 -10.49 -12.48 3.39
CA LEU A 270 -10.94 -13.65 2.65
C LEU A 270 -12.46 -13.64 2.44
N GLN A 271 -13.22 -13.00 3.33
CA GLN A 271 -14.67 -12.85 3.21
C GLN A 271 -15.09 -11.82 2.16
N GLU A 272 -14.16 -10.94 1.74
CA GLU A 272 -14.39 -9.97 0.66
C GLU A 272 -14.12 -10.58 -0.72
N ALA A 273 -13.48 -11.75 -0.79
CA ALA A 273 -13.16 -12.42 -2.03
C ALA A 273 -14.42 -13.04 -2.65
N PRO A 274 -14.68 -12.83 -3.96
CA PRO A 274 -15.80 -13.48 -4.63
C PRO A 274 -15.55 -14.98 -4.76
N GLU A 275 -16.61 -15.79 -4.63
CA GLU A 275 -16.54 -17.22 -4.93
C GLU A 275 -16.23 -17.42 -6.42
N LYS A 276 -15.10 -18.06 -6.72
CA LYS A 276 -14.66 -18.39 -8.08
C LYS A 276 -14.33 -19.88 -8.15
N ARG A 277 -14.58 -20.51 -9.31
CA ARG A 277 -14.36 -21.97 -9.50
C ARG A 277 -12.90 -22.36 -9.71
N TRP A 278 -12.04 -21.39 -10.03
CA TRP A 278 -10.66 -21.62 -10.49
C TRP A 278 -9.60 -20.97 -9.60
N THR A 279 -9.99 -20.38 -8.47
CA THR A 279 -9.06 -19.79 -7.50
C THR A 279 -9.67 -19.84 -6.10
N THR A 280 -8.83 -19.83 -5.07
CA THR A 280 -9.27 -19.75 -3.68
C THR A 280 -9.28 -18.30 -3.19
N PRO A 281 -10.07 -17.96 -2.16
CA PRO A 281 -10.00 -16.65 -1.52
C PRO A 281 -8.56 -16.23 -1.13
N GLU A 282 -7.75 -17.17 -0.65
CA GLU A 282 -6.36 -16.93 -0.26
C GLU A 282 -5.48 -16.59 -1.45
N SER A 283 -5.61 -17.32 -2.56
CA SER A 283 -4.85 -17.08 -3.79
C SER A 283 -5.25 -15.74 -4.42
N GLU A 284 -6.55 -15.42 -4.45
CA GLU A 284 -7.06 -14.13 -4.96
C GLU A 284 -6.57 -12.96 -4.10
N ALA A 285 -6.75 -13.01 -2.78
CA ALA A 285 -6.36 -11.93 -1.86
C ALA A 285 -4.83 -11.80 -1.77
N GLY A 286 -4.11 -12.93 -1.69
CA GLY A 286 -2.66 -12.97 -1.67
C GLY A 286 -2.04 -12.47 -2.98
N GLY A 287 -2.59 -12.87 -4.12
CA GLY A 287 -2.17 -12.39 -5.44
C GLY A 287 -2.40 -10.88 -5.60
N CYS A 288 -3.55 -10.38 -5.13
CA CYS A 288 -3.83 -8.94 -5.10
C CYS A 288 -2.84 -8.19 -4.20
N TYR A 289 -2.53 -8.73 -3.01
CA TYR A 289 -1.55 -8.14 -2.10
C TYR A 289 -0.17 -8.02 -2.73
N LEU A 290 0.33 -9.10 -3.38
CA LEU A 290 1.64 -9.07 -4.03
C LEU A 290 1.67 -8.08 -5.20
N LEU A 291 0.62 -8.03 -6.02
CA LEU A 291 0.55 -7.06 -7.11
C LEU A 291 0.52 -5.62 -6.59
N ARG A 292 -0.37 -5.30 -5.66
CA ARG A 292 -0.59 -3.92 -5.22
C ARG A 292 0.51 -3.43 -4.27
N ALA A 293 0.80 -4.19 -3.23
CA ALA A 293 1.68 -3.76 -2.14
C ALA A 293 3.16 -4.04 -2.42
N MET A 294 3.47 -5.16 -3.09
CA MET A 294 4.87 -5.51 -3.35
C MET A 294 5.35 -4.94 -4.66
N ASP A 295 4.73 -5.30 -5.78
CA ASP A 295 5.18 -4.87 -7.10
C ASP A 295 4.90 -3.37 -7.35
N ARG A 296 3.62 -2.98 -7.36
CA ARG A 296 3.19 -1.62 -7.73
C ARG A 296 3.45 -0.55 -6.67
N PHE A 297 3.77 -0.93 -5.44
CA PHE A 297 4.15 -0.02 -4.37
C PHE A 297 5.62 -0.18 -3.99
N ALA A 298 6.01 -1.25 -3.29
CA ALA A 298 7.37 -1.37 -2.78
C ALA A 298 8.42 -1.40 -3.90
N GLY A 299 8.18 -2.17 -4.97
CA GLY A 299 9.03 -2.23 -6.16
C GLY A 299 9.07 -0.90 -6.89
N PHE A 300 7.91 -0.32 -7.14
CA PHE A 300 7.79 0.93 -7.89
C PHE A 300 8.49 2.13 -7.24
N PHE A 301 8.53 2.16 -5.90
CA PHE A 301 9.21 3.20 -5.12
C PHE A 301 10.65 2.85 -4.74
N GLY A 302 11.21 1.74 -5.25
CA GLY A 302 12.59 1.33 -4.97
C GLY A 302 12.82 0.85 -3.54
N LEU A 303 11.76 0.54 -2.80
CA LEU A 303 11.82 0.02 -1.43
C LEU A 303 12.13 -1.49 -1.40
N ALA A 304 11.82 -2.19 -2.48
CA ALA A 304 12.12 -3.60 -2.65
C ALA A 304 12.51 -3.90 -4.09
N GLU A 305 13.37 -4.90 -4.26
CA GLU A 305 13.55 -5.60 -5.52
C GLU A 305 12.46 -6.67 -5.61
N VAL A 306 11.70 -6.62 -6.70
CA VAL A 306 10.59 -7.54 -6.99
C VAL A 306 10.85 -8.19 -8.33
N ILE A 307 11.15 -9.49 -8.31
CA ILE A 307 11.37 -10.30 -9.51
C ILE A 307 10.09 -11.07 -9.78
N GLU A 308 9.41 -10.70 -10.87
CA GLU A 308 8.27 -11.44 -11.40
C GLU A 308 8.76 -12.57 -12.31
N LYS A 309 8.41 -13.81 -11.98
CA LYS A 309 8.72 -14.98 -12.81
C LYS A 309 7.83 -15.03 -14.05
N GLU A 310 8.33 -15.68 -15.10
CA GLU A 310 7.53 -16.06 -16.26
C GLU A 310 6.33 -16.90 -15.79
N ARG A 311 5.13 -16.61 -16.32
CA ARG A 311 3.91 -17.30 -15.92
C ARG A 311 3.98 -18.77 -16.37
N VAL A 312 3.83 -19.68 -15.41
CA VAL A 312 3.65 -21.10 -15.68
C VAL A 312 2.15 -21.42 -15.59
N THR A 313 1.59 -22.04 -16.63
CA THR A 313 0.17 -22.41 -16.67
C THR A 313 -0.17 -23.32 -15.48
N GLY A 314 -1.16 -22.93 -14.68
CA GLY A 314 -1.61 -23.68 -13.50
C GLY A 314 -0.85 -23.38 -12.22
N GLU A 315 0.19 -22.54 -12.24
CA GLU A 315 0.87 -22.07 -11.03
C GLU A 315 0.00 -21.04 -10.29
N ASP A 316 -0.03 -21.15 -8.96
CA ASP A 316 -0.74 -20.20 -8.11
C ASP A 316 -0.13 -18.79 -8.26
N PRO A 317 -0.94 -17.72 -8.51
CA PRO A 317 -0.47 -16.35 -8.59
C PRO A 317 0.48 -15.90 -7.47
N ILE A 318 0.37 -16.48 -6.27
CA ILE A 318 1.24 -16.12 -5.12
C ILE A 318 2.69 -16.62 -5.24
N GLU A 319 2.97 -17.54 -6.17
CA GLU A 319 4.32 -18.07 -6.41
C GLU A 319 5.15 -17.22 -7.36
N ARG A 320 4.49 -16.27 -8.04
CA ARG A 320 5.02 -15.51 -9.16
C ARG A 320 6.17 -14.59 -8.78
N TYR A 321 6.26 -14.18 -7.52
CA TYR A 321 7.21 -13.16 -7.09
C TYR A 321 8.36 -13.72 -6.24
N ARG A 322 9.53 -13.09 -6.37
CA ARG A 322 10.63 -13.12 -5.41
C ARG A 322 10.91 -11.70 -4.96
N ILE A 323 11.05 -11.48 -3.65
CA ILE A 323 11.07 -10.14 -3.04
C ILE A 323 12.19 -10.01 -2.01
N ARG A 324 12.94 -8.92 -2.08
CA ARG A 324 14.01 -8.51 -1.16
C ARG A 324 13.90 -7.01 -0.95
N ALA A 325 14.03 -6.54 0.28
CA ALA A 325 14.09 -5.12 0.59
C ALA A 325 15.38 -4.48 0.04
N LEU A 326 15.29 -3.24 -0.42
CA LEU A 326 16.42 -2.46 -0.92
C LEU A 326 16.88 -1.44 0.13
N PRO A 327 18.16 -0.99 0.09
CA PRO A 327 18.71 -0.02 1.05
C PRO A 327 17.84 1.21 1.27
N LEU A 328 17.18 1.71 0.21
CA LEU A 328 16.28 2.85 0.26
C LEU A 328 15.15 2.69 1.29
N LEU A 329 14.70 1.47 1.59
CA LEU A 329 13.71 1.23 2.65
C LEU A 329 14.20 1.70 4.04
N TRP A 330 15.48 1.49 4.34
CA TRP A 330 16.08 1.89 5.61
C TRP A 330 16.39 3.38 5.67
N GLU A 331 16.72 3.98 4.52
CA GLU A 331 16.93 5.42 4.41
C GLU A 331 15.61 6.21 4.46
N ALA A 332 14.55 5.67 3.86
CA ALA A 332 13.28 6.36 3.72
C ALA A 332 12.39 6.26 4.96
N VAL A 333 12.44 5.15 5.70
CA VAL A 333 11.50 4.85 6.77
C VAL A 333 12.23 4.34 8.00
N ASP A 334 11.98 4.94 9.15
CA ASP A 334 12.48 4.48 10.45
C ASP A 334 11.30 3.96 11.28
N ILE A 335 11.21 2.64 11.45
CA ILE A 335 10.19 1.98 12.26
C ILE A 335 10.76 1.69 13.65
N ARG A 336 10.20 2.35 14.67
CA ARG A 336 10.64 2.34 16.06
C ARG A 336 9.71 1.47 16.88
N LEU A 337 10.00 0.18 16.92
CA LEU A 337 9.33 -0.75 17.81
C LEU A 337 10.17 -0.83 19.09
N ARG A 338 9.67 -0.24 20.17
CA ARG A 338 10.26 -0.38 21.51
C ARG A 338 9.66 -1.57 22.22
#